data_AF-A0A0M9WBU8-F1
#
_entry.id   AF-A0A0M9WBU8-F1
#
_cell.length_a   1.000
_cell.length_b   1.000
_cell.length_c   1.000
_cell.angle_alpha   90.00
_cell.angle_beta   90.00
_cell.angle_gamma   90.00
#
_symmetry.space_group_name_H-M   'P 1'
#
loop_
_entity.id
_entity.type
_entity.pdbx_description
1 polymer ?
#
loop_
_entity_poly.entity_id
_entity_poly.type
_entity_poly.pdbx_seq_one_letter_code
_entity_poly.pdbx_strand_id
1 'polypeptide(L)'
;MEETIAELRRQLEEERRAREEAERRLQPNTLFRLLDRCHDSLSQAIRIETDATLTTQGDATDPVNRLYPKRIIPWLDFPQLQEQVWRKFDRTAAFTSRPLFPSDT
;
A
#
# COMPACT_ATOMS: atom_id res chain seq x y z
N MET A 1 -36.94 -8.40 32.40
CA MET A 1 -36.32 -7.09 32.71
C MET A 1 -34.80 -7.21 32.75
N GLU A 2 -34.25 -8.17 33.51
CA GLU A 2 -32.79 -8.44 33.55
C GLU A 2 -32.23 -8.96 32.23
N GLU A 3 -32.93 -9.87 31.53
CA GLU A 3 -32.55 -10.33 30.18
C GLU A 3 -32.48 -9.18 29.15
N THR A 4 -33.42 -8.25 29.22
CA THR A 4 -33.45 -7.06 28.34
C THR A 4 -32.27 -6.14 28.62
N ILE A 5 -31.87 -6.01 29.89
CA ILE A 5 -30.68 -5.24 30.29
C ILE A 5 -29.39 -5.94 29.84
N ALA A 6 -29.32 -7.27 29.90
CA ALA A 6 -28.18 -8.04 29.44
C ALA A 6 -28.01 -7.95 27.91
N GLU A 7 -29.09 -8.07 27.15
CA GLU A 7 -29.06 -7.94 25.69
C GLU A 7 -28.69 -6.51 25.25
N LEU A 8 -29.26 -5.48 25.89
CA LEU A 8 -28.89 -4.08 25.65
C LEU A 8 -27.40 -3.80 25.91
N ARG A 9 -26.83 -4.41 26.97
CA ARG A 9 -25.39 -4.29 27.27
C ARG A 9 -24.54 -4.94 26.18
N ARG A 10 -24.96 -6.12 25.69
CA ARG A 10 -24.24 -6.82 24.62
C ARG A 10 -24.24 -6.01 23.32
N GLN A 11 -25.39 -5.45 22.94
CA GLN A 11 -25.50 -4.60 21.76
C GLN A 11 -24.65 -3.33 21.89
N LEU A 12 -24.64 -2.69 23.07
CA LEU A 12 -23.79 -1.52 23.32
C LEU A 12 -22.30 -1.84 23.21
N GLU A 13 -21.88 -3.00 23.72
CA GLU A 13 -20.51 -3.48 23.65
C GLU A 13 -20.09 -3.79 22.20
N GLU A 14 -20.96 -4.45 21.44
CA GLU A 14 -20.75 -4.73 20.02
C GLU A 14 -20.65 -3.44 19.19
N GLU A 15 -21.57 -2.49 19.39
CA GLU A 15 -21.53 -1.17 18.76
C GLU A 15 -20.25 -0.39 19.11
N ARG A 16 -19.85 -0.43 20.38
CA ARG A 16 -18.62 0.21 20.83
C ARG A 16 -17.40 -0.40 20.15
N ARG A 17 -17.31 -1.73 20.06
CA ARG A 17 -16.21 -2.42 19.37
C ARG A 17 -16.21 -2.10 17.87
N ALA A 18 -17.36 -2.13 17.22
CA ALA A 18 -17.49 -1.79 15.81
C ALA A 18 -17.03 -0.36 15.53
N ARG A 19 -17.39 0.58 16.42
CA ARG A 19 -16.95 1.98 16.34
C ARG A 19 -15.45 2.12 16.57
N GLU A 20 -14.89 1.47 17.60
CA GLU A 20 -13.45 1.48 17.88
C GLU A 20 -12.64 0.89 16.71
N GLU A 21 -13.13 -0.19 16.08
CA GLU A 21 -12.52 -0.77 14.89
C GLU A 21 -12.60 0.16 13.67
N ALA A 22 -13.76 0.79 13.44
CA ALA A 22 -13.93 1.74 12.36
C ALA A 22 -13.00 2.96 12.53
N GLU A 23 -12.89 3.48 13.75
CA GLU A 23 -11.98 4.57 14.08
C GLU A 23 -10.52 4.16 13.88
N ARG A 24 -10.13 2.94 14.31
CA ARG A 24 -8.78 2.42 14.09
C ARG A 24 -8.43 2.32 12.60
N ARG A 25 -9.39 1.96 11.74
CA ARG A 25 -9.19 1.91 10.28
C ARG A 25 -9.00 3.29 9.64
N LEU A 26 -9.42 4.36 10.31
CA LEU A 26 -9.24 5.75 9.87
C LEU A 26 -7.97 6.39 10.45
N GLN A 27 -7.30 5.73 11.40
CA GLN A 27 -6.07 6.26 11.99
C GLN A 27 -4.93 6.30 10.97
N PRO A 28 -4.18 7.41 10.90
CA PRO A 28 -2.99 7.50 10.07
C PRO A 28 -1.94 6.45 10.47
N ASN A 29 -1.12 6.05 9.50
CA ASN A 29 -0.16 4.96 9.62
C ASN A 29 1.29 5.44 9.47
N THR A 30 2.23 4.58 9.86
CA THR A 30 3.67 4.81 9.72
C THR A 30 4.14 4.49 8.29
N LEU A 31 5.34 4.94 7.93
CA LEU A 31 5.92 4.66 6.60
C LEU A 31 6.01 3.15 6.35
N PHE A 32 6.47 2.39 7.34
CA PHE A 32 6.64 0.94 7.19
C PHE A 32 5.33 0.22 6.95
N ARG A 33 4.25 0.62 7.64
CA ARG A 33 2.92 0.04 7.43
C ARG A 33 2.36 0.35 6.03
N LEU A 34 2.61 1.55 5.52
CA LEU A 34 2.26 1.90 4.15
C LEU A 34 3.00 0.99 3.14
N LEU A 35 4.31 0.84 3.30
CA LEU A 35 5.14 0.05 2.39
C LEU A 35 4.79 -1.44 2.41
N ASP A 36 4.56 -1.98 3.60
CA ASP A 36 4.11 -3.36 3.81
C ASP A 36 2.79 -3.63 3.06
N ARG A 37 1.81 -2.72 3.21
CA ARG A 37 0.54 -2.84 2.49
C ARG A 37 0.72 -2.71 0.98
N CYS A 38 1.55 -1.77 0.51
CA CYS A 38 1.84 -1.66 -0.92
C CYS A 38 2.46 -2.96 -1.46
N HIS A 39 3.31 -3.63 -0.69
CA HIS A 39 3.87 -4.92 -1.07
C HIS A 39 2.78 -5.99 -1.21
N ASP A 40 1.92 -6.15 -0.19
CA ASP A 40 0.88 -7.18 -0.19
C ASP A 40 -0.24 -6.90 -1.20
N SER A 41 -0.70 -5.66 -1.29
CA SER A 41 -1.89 -5.30 -2.09
C SER A 41 -1.58 -4.99 -3.55
N LEU A 42 -0.38 -4.44 -3.85
CA LEU A 42 0.00 -4.07 -5.21
C LEU A 42 1.05 -5.03 -5.77
N SER A 43 2.19 -5.16 -5.09
CA SER A 43 3.33 -5.89 -5.66
C SER A 43 3.04 -7.38 -5.84
N GLN A 44 2.41 -8.04 -4.86
CA GLN A 44 2.06 -9.46 -4.96
C GLN A 44 0.86 -9.72 -5.88
N ALA A 45 -0.02 -8.72 -6.03
CA ALA A 45 -1.16 -8.80 -6.95
C ALA A 45 -0.72 -8.66 -8.42
N ILE A 46 0.37 -7.93 -8.70
CA ILE A 46 0.96 -7.83 -10.03
C ILE A 46 1.55 -9.18 -10.42
N ARG A 47 0.94 -9.80 -11.41
CA ARG A 47 1.43 -11.04 -12.03
C ARG A 47 1.93 -10.73 -13.43
N ILE A 48 3.01 -11.40 -13.80
CA ILE A 48 3.51 -11.35 -15.18
C ILE A 48 2.52 -12.12 -16.04
N GLU A 49 1.81 -11.41 -16.92
CA GLU A 49 0.97 -12.03 -17.93
C GLU A 49 1.85 -12.52 -19.08
N THR A 50 1.94 -13.83 -19.24
CA THR A 50 2.74 -14.48 -20.30
C THR A 50 1.90 -14.87 -21.51
N ASP A 51 0.58 -14.96 -21.35
CA ASP A 51 -0.34 -15.19 -22.46
C ASP A 51 -0.53 -13.90 -23.24
N ALA A 52 0.05 -13.87 -24.44
CA ALA A 52 -0.07 -12.73 -25.35
C ALA A 52 -1.53 -12.34 -25.58
N THR A 53 -2.48 -13.29 -25.61
CA THR A 53 -3.90 -13.01 -25.89
C THR A 53 -4.61 -12.23 -24.78
N LEU A 54 -4.05 -12.23 -23.55
CA LEU A 54 -4.57 -11.49 -22.39
C LEU A 54 -3.87 -10.14 -22.20
N THR A 55 -2.82 -9.86 -22.98
CA THR A 55 -2.18 -8.55 -22.99
C THR A 55 -2.95 -7.56 -23.84
N THR A 56 -2.73 -6.26 -23.64
CA THR A 56 -3.33 -5.21 -24.48
C THR A 56 -3.02 -5.46 -25.95
N GLN A 57 -4.02 -5.98 -26.67
CA GLN A 57 -3.95 -6.24 -28.10
C GLN A 57 -4.31 -4.96 -28.86
N GLY A 58 -3.41 -4.51 -29.70
CA GLY A 58 -3.61 -3.36 -30.55
C GLY A 58 -2.30 -3.08 -31.27
N ASP A 59 -2.39 -2.70 -32.54
CA ASP A 59 -1.22 -2.15 -33.21
C ASP A 59 -0.80 -0.93 -32.40
N ALA A 60 0.42 -0.94 -31.88
CA ALA A 60 0.94 0.23 -31.19
C ALA A 60 0.81 1.36 -32.20
N THR A 61 0.12 2.44 -31.84
CA THR A 61 0.26 3.66 -32.62
C THR A 61 1.77 3.87 -32.78
N ASP A 62 2.22 4.12 -34.00
CA ASP A 62 3.60 4.52 -34.29
C ASP A 62 3.61 6.05 -34.27
N PRO A 63 3.65 6.69 -33.08
CA PRO A 63 3.70 8.13 -33.00
C PRO A 63 5.07 8.54 -33.51
N VAL A 64 5.07 9.05 -34.74
CA VAL A 64 6.23 9.67 -35.37
C VAL A 64 6.86 10.65 -34.37
N ASN A 65 8.17 10.53 -34.16
CA ASN A 65 8.97 11.44 -33.33
C ASN A 65 8.82 11.30 -31.79
N ARG A 66 8.39 10.14 -31.25
CA ARG A 66 8.50 9.87 -29.80
C ARG A 66 9.82 9.21 -29.42
N LEU A 67 10.45 9.70 -28.36
CA LEU A 67 11.56 9.01 -27.71
C LEU A 67 11.01 7.85 -26.87
N TYR A 68 11.48 6.64 -27.15
CA TYR A 68 11.17 5.46 -26.36
C TYR A 68 12.43 4.67 -26.02
N PRO A 69 12.42 3.89 -24.93
CA PRO A 69 13.55 3.05 -24.56
C PRO A 69 13.77 1.96 -25.63
N LYS A 70 14.98 1.89 -26.21
CA LYS A 70 15.35 0.84 -27.17
C LYS A 70 15.86 -0.44 -26.51
N ARG A 71 16.24 -0.35 -25.23
CA ARG A 71 16.83 -1.45 -24.46
C ARG A 71 16.41 -1.33 -23.01
N ILE A 72 16.06 -2.46 -22.42
CA ILE A 72 15.93 -2.64 -20.98
C ILE A 72 17.28 -3.19 -20.50
N ILE A 73 17.93 -2.50 -19.57
CA ILE A 73 19.24 -2.90 -19.01
C ILE A 73 19.13 -3.11 -17.50
N PRO A 74 19.94 -4.01 -16.91
CA PRO A 74 19.98 -4.19 -15.46
C PRO A 74 20.41 -2.92 -14.75
N TRP A 75 19.71 -2.58 -13.66
CA TRP A 75 20.05 -1.44 -12.81
C TRP A 75 21.04 -1.87 -11.73
N LEU A 76 22.34 -1.83 -12.07
CA LEU A 76 23.40 -2.44 -11.26
C LEU A 76 23.70 -1.71 -9.94
N ASP A 77 23.54 -0.40 -9.90
CA ASP A 77 23.80 0.45 -8.73
C ASP A 77 22.55 0.66 -7.85
N PHE A 78 21.43 0.03 -8.19
CA PHE A 78 20.18 0.14 -7.44
C PHE A 78 20.33 -0.20 -5.94
N PRO A 79 21.00 -1.30 -5.53
CA PRO A 79 21.11 -1.63 -4.11
C PRO A 79 21.82 -0.53 -3.30
N GLN A 80 22.90 0.02 -3.85
CA GLN A 80 23.67 1.09 -3.19
C GLN A 80 22.87 2.39 -3.14
N LEU A 81 22.18 2.75 -4.22
CA LEU A 81 21.31 3.94 -4.26
C LEU A 81 20.15 3.81 -3.28
N GLN A 82 19.53 2.63 -3.19
CA GLN A 82 18.44 2.33 -2.26
C GLN A 82 18.90 2.52 -0.81
N GLU A 83 20.08 2.00 -0.44
CA GLU A 83 20.61 2.19 0.91
C GLU A 83 20.89 3.67 1.22
N GLN A 84 21.44 4.42 0.27
CA GLN A 84 21.65 5.87 0.44
C GLN A 84 20.36 6.64 0.68
N VAL A 85 19.27 6.23 0.02
CA VAL A 85 17.94 6.80 0.24
C VAL A 85 17.45 6.47 1.65
N TRP A 86 17.56 5.22 2.09
CA TRP A 86 17.15 4.81 3.44
C TRP A 86 17.90 5.56 4.55
N ARG A 87 19.21 5.74 4.39
CA ARG A 87 20.02 6.53 5.34
C ARG A 87 19.53 7.99 5.49
N LYS A 88 18.87 8.57 4.48
CA LYS A 88 18.28 9.91 4.59
C LYS A 88 17.03 9.89 5.46
N PHE A 89 16.22 8.84 5.36
CA PHE A 89 15.03 8.65 6.19
C PHE A 89 15.38 8.34 7.64
N ASP A 90 16.43 7.55 7.91
CA ASP A 90 16.87 7.22 9.27
C ASP A 90 17.29 8.46 10.07
N ARG A 91 17.93 9.44 9.41
CA ARG A 91 18.26 10.74 10.03
C ARG A 91 17.03 11.52 10.49
N THR A 92 15.86 11.16 9.94
CA THR A 92 14.56 11.75 10.28
C THR A 92 13.67 10.66 10.86
N ALA A 93 14.08 10.03 11.97
CA ALA A 93 13.34 8.94 12.62
C ALA A 93 11.85 9.27 12.88
N ALA A 94 11.51 10.55 13.07
CA ALA A 94 10.14 11.01 13.19
C ALA A 94 9.30 10.76 11.92
N PHE A 95 9.89 10.80 10.72
CA PHE A 95 9.20 10.55 9.46
C PHE A 95 8.81 9.07 9.29
N THR A 96 9.67 8.15 9.72
CA THR A 96 9.41 6.71 9.58
C THR A 96 8.51 6.16 10.69
N SER A 97 8.61 6.71 11.90
CA SER A 97 7.90 6.23 13.09
C SER A 97 6.57 6.92 13.39
N ARG A 98 6.37 8.18 12.98
CA ARG A 98 5.10 8.88 13.26
C ARG A 98 4.00 8.44 12.28
N PRO A 99 2.74 8.45 12.73
CA PRO A 99 1.58 8.16 11.88
C PRO A 99 1.29 9.35 10.96
N LEU A 100 2.07 9.49 9.89
CA LEU A 100 1.98 10.61 8.92
C LEU A 100 1.31 10.21 7.60
N PHE A 101 1.06 8.92 7.40
CA PHE A 101 0.58 8.37 6.13
C PHE A 101 -0.90 8.00 6.21
N PRO A 102 -1.59 7.87 5.07
CA PRO A 102 -2.99 7.48 5.03
C PRO A 102 -3.27 6.15 5.74
N SER A 103 -4.51 6.03 6.22
CA SER A 103 -4.98 4.87 6.97
C SER A 103 -5.18 3.62 6.07
N ASP A 104 -5.64 2.51 6.66
CA ASP A 104 -5.80 1.22 5.96
C ASP A 104 -7.03 1.06 5.06
N THR A 105 -7.78 2.13 4.85
CA THR A 105 -8.98 2.13 3.98
C THR A 105 -8.68 1.70 2.56
#